data_AF-D2R5A8-F1
#
_entry.id   AF-D2R5A8-F1
#
_cell.length_a   1.000
_cell.length_b   1.000
_cell.length_c   1.000
_cell.angle_alpha   90.00
_cell.angle_beta   90.00
_cell.angle_gamma   90.00
#
_symmetry.space_group_name_H-M   'P 1'
#
loop_
_entity.id
_entity.type
_entity.pdbx_description
1 polymer ?
#
loop_
_entity_poly.entity_id
_entity_poly.type
_entity_poly.pdbx_seq_one_letter_code
_entity_poly.pdbx_strand_id
1 'polypeptide(L)'
;MGHEIIKYRDRHAIIHDMDLWVIRHFLLSEAEACDNSELAAFACGWDWVGPGVYIGKDFDAYFDGDQARESAFLKLLEGARVRIESFGDAVPLNYLATNLQSSLACFGGDLPVTGLVQQLEKLKGLFTGARPVV
;
A
#
# COMPACT_ATOMS: atom_id res chain seq x y z
N MET A 1 11.68 -6.41 11.72
CA MET A 1 10.97 -6.01 10.48
C MET A 1 11.67 -4.79 9.92
N GLY A 2 11.69 -4.63 8.59
CA GLY A 2 12.40 -3.56 7.92
C GLY A 2 11.47 -2.41 7.51
N HIS A 3 12.05 -1.47 6.76
CA HIS A 3 11.32 -0.44 6.08
C HIS A 3 11.70 -0.47 4.61
N GLU A 4 10.71 -0.31 3.76
CA GLU A 4 10.88 -0.18 2.33
C GLU A 4 10.94 1.30 1.93
N ILE A 5 11.83 1.61 1.00
CA ILE A 5 11.93 2.95 0.40
C ILE A 5 11.28 2.90 -0.98
N ILE A 6 10.14 3.55 -1.09
CA ILE A 6 9.45 3.74 -2.37
C ILE A 6 9.87 5.09 -2.92
N LYS A 7 10.37 5.11 -4.14
CA LYS A 7 10.77 6.34 -4.84
C LYS A 7 9.81 6.59 -5.98
N TYR A 8 9.48 7.85 -6.19
CA TYR A 8 8.77 8.30 -7.38
C TYR A 8 9.18 9.73 -7.71
N ARG A 9 9.76 9.93 -8.89
CA ARG A 9 10.41 11.16 -9.32
C ARG A 9 11.50 11.59 -8.31
N ASP A 10 11.45 12.84 -7.85
CA ASP A 10 12.35 13.42 -6.84
C ASP A 10 11.89 13.15 -5.39
N ARG A 11 10.86 12.34 -5.19
CA ARG A 11 10.24 12.07 -3.89
C ARG A 11 10.47 10.63 -3.44
N HIS A 12 10.42 10.43 -2.12
CA HIS A 12 10.47 9.11 -1.52
C HIS A 12 9.55 9.01 -0.30
N ALA A 13 9.10 7.79 -0.02
CA ALA A 13 8.34 7.42 1.16
C ALA A 13 9.01 6.22 1.81
N ILE A 14 9.03 6.24 3.14
CA ILE A 14 9.54 5.14 3.96
C ILE A 14 8.34 4.49 4.64
N ILE A 15 8.08 3.24 4.28
CA ILE A 15 6.91 2.48 4.73
C ILE A 15 7.39 1.21 5.40
N HIS A 16 6.80 0.87 6.54
CA HIS A 16 7.10 -0.38 7.23
C HIS A 16 6.62 -1.58 6.39
N ASP A 17 7.45 -2.61 6.25
CA ASP A 17 7.19 -3.72 5.32
C ASP A 17 5.80 -4.33 5.52
N MET A 18 5.47 -4.71 6.75
CA MET A 18 4.18 -5.33 7.07
C MET A 18 3.00 -4.44 6.71
N ASP A 19 3.13 -3.13 6.92
CA ASP A 19 2.06 -2.18 6.60
C ASP A 19 1.91 -2.07 5.08
N LEU A 20 3.02 -2.07 4.34
CA LEU A 20 3.00 -2.08 2.87
C LEU A 20 2.35 -3.35 2.32
N TRP A 21 2.60 -4.51 2.93
CA TRP A 21 1.95 -5.76 2.56
C TRP A 21 0.43 -5.72 2.80
N VAL A 22 0.01 -5.11 3.91
CA VAL A 22 -1.41 -4.90 4.21
C VAL A 22 -2.05 -3.92 3.22
N ILE A 23 -1.37 -2.80 2.94
CA ILE A 23 -1.82 -1.81 1.96
C ILE A 23 -1.96 -2.44 0.57
N ARG A 24 -1.00 -3.27 0.14
CA ARG A 24 -1.06 -4.01 -1.13
C ARG A 24 -2.32 -4.86 -1.23
N HIS A 25 -2.69 -5.58 -0.16
CA HIS A 25 -3.92 -6.39 -0.12
C HIS A 25 -5.17 -5.53 -0.37
N PHE A 26 -5.30 -4.41 0.34
CA PHE A 26 -6.45 -3.53 0.14
C PHE A 26 -6.44 -2.87 -1.25
N LEU A 27 -5.28 -2.42 -1.73
CA LEU A 27 -5.12 -1.88 -3.09
C LEU A 27 -5.57 -2.86 -4.17
N LEU A 28 -5.19 -4.14 -4.07
CA LEU A 28 -5.61 -5.17 -5.01
C LEU A 28 -7.12 -5.33 -5.03
N SER A 29 -7.73 -5.41 -3.84
CA SER A 29 -9.17 -5.60 -3.75
C SER A 29 -9.96 -4.39 -4.24
N GLU A 30 -9.45 -3.16 -4.08
CA GLU A 30 -10.05 -1.97 -4.68
C GLU A 30 -9.84 -1.92 -6.21
N ALA A 31 -8.67 -2.34 -6.70
CA ALA A 31 -8.40 -2.42 -8.13
C ALA A 31 -9.36 -3.39 -8.82
N GLU A 32 -9.61 -4.55 -8.19
CA GLU A 32 -10.61 -5.53 -8.63
C GLU A 32 -12.02 -4.94 -8.60
N ALA A 33 -12.41 -4.29 -7.51
CA ALA A 33 -13.75 -3.68 -7.38
C ALA A 33 -14.00 -2.55 -8.40
N CYS A 34 -12.94 -1.89 -8.88
CA CYS A 34 -13.01 -0.84 -9.89
C CYS A 34 -12.72 -1.33 -11.34
N ASP A 35 -12.60 -2.63 -11.56
CA ASP A 35 -12.21 -3.24 -12.86
C ASP A 35 -10.91 -2.66 -13.45
N ASN A 36 -9.96 -2.23 -12.60
CA ASN A 36 -8.69 -1.66 -13.03
C ASN A 36 -7.58 -2.72 -13.08
N SER A 37 -7.61 -3.54 -14.13
CA SER A 37 -6.71 -4.68 -14.31
C SER A 37 -5.22 -4.30 -14.40
N GLU A 38 -4.89 -3.12 -14.94
CA GLU A 38 -3.50 -2.66 -15.06
C GLU A 38 -2.91 -2.32 -13.69
N LEU A 39 -3.64 -1.60 -12.84
CA LEU A 39 -3.20 -1.29 -11.48
C LEU A 39 -3.23 -2.53 -10.58
N ALA A 40 -4.19 -3.43 -10.80
CA ALA A 40 -4.21 -4.72 -10.13
C ALA A 40 -2.95 -5.53 -10.47
N ALA A 41 -2.56 -5.59 -11.75
CA ALA A 41 -1.35 -6.27 -12.18
C ALA A 41 -0.08 -5.63 -11.59
N PHE A 42 -0.01 -4.30 -11.54
CA PHE A 42 1.10 -3.59 -10.92
C PHE A 42 1.23 -3.89 -9.43
N ALA A 43 0.15 -3.74 -8.65
CA ALA A 43 0.15 -4.06 -7.22
C ALA A 43 0.41 -5.55 -6.96
N CYS A 44 -0.08 -6.43 -7.85
CA CYS A 44 0.16 -7.87 -7.76
C CYS A 44 1.63 -8.21 -7.94
N GLY A 45 2.33 -7.47 -8.81
CA GLY A 45 3.77 -7.60 -9.04
C GLY A 45 4.64 -7.23 -7.83
N TRP A 46 4.10 -6.51 -6.84
CA TRP A 46 4.85 -6.20 -5.63
C TRP A 46 5.07 -7.48 -4.83
N ASP A 47 6.32 -7.83 -4.59
CA ASP A 47 6.67 -9.02 -3.83
C ASP A 47 7.63 -8.67 -2.69
N TRP A 48 7.30 -9.18 -1.50
CA TRP A 48 8.09 -8.98 -0.30
C TRP A 48 9.01 -10.20 -0.14
N VAL A 49 10.29 -10.03 -0.44
CA VAL A 49 11.27 -11.14 -0.46
C VAL A 49 12.16 -11.19 0.78
N GLY A 50 12.18 -10.12 1.58
CA GLY A 50 12.90 -10.07 2.85
C GLY A 50 12.71 -8.74 3.58
N PRO A 51 13.14 -8.62 4.85
CA PRO A 51 13.02 -7.38 5.61
C PRO A 51 13.68 -6.19 4.89
N GLY A 52 12.90 -5.15 4.58
CA GLY A 52 13.32 -3.98 3.81
C GLY A 52 13.63 -4.25 2.34
N VAL A 53 13.14 -5.37 1.78
CA VAL A 53 13.38 -5.75 0.38
C VAL A 53 12.05 -6.12 -0.30
N TYR A 54 11.54 -5.17 -1.08
CA TYR A 54 10.45 -5.38 -2.02
C TYR A 54 10.92 -5.27 -3.47
N ILE A 55 10.38 -6.13 -4.33
CA ILE A 55 10.58 -6.09 -5.79
C ILE A 55 9.27 -5.79 -6.52
N GLY A 56 9.35 -5.49 -7.82
CA GLY A 56 8.18 -5.29 -8.69
C GLY A 56 7.41 -3.97 -8.46
N LYS A 57 8.00 -3.04 -7.70
CA LYS A 57 7.43 -1.74 -7.34
C LYS A 57 8.18 -0.56 -7.98
N ASP A 58 8.49 -0.67 -9.25
CA ASP A 58 9.10 0.44 -9.99
C ASP A 58 8.03 1.48 -10.36
N PHE A 59 7.85 2.47 -9.48
CA PHE A 59 6.84 3.50 -9.66
C PHE A 59 7.20 4.44 -10.82
N ASP A 60 8.48 4.75 -11.01
CA ASP A 60 8.90 5.63 -12.11
C ASP A 60 8.60 4.98 -13.46
N ALA A 61 8.99 3.71 -13.63
CA ALA A 61 8.72 2.98 -14.87
C ALA A 61 7.21 2.76 -15.12
N TYR A 62 6.43 2.52 -14.05
CA TYR A 62 5.01 2.24 -14.19
C TYR A 62 4.17 3.50 -14.41
N PHE A 63 4.42 4.59 -13.68
CA PHE A 63 3.61 5.80 -13.80
C PHE A 63 4.11 6.73 -14.92
N ASP A 64 5.42 6.88 -15.12
CA ASP A 64 6.06 7.69 -16.17
C ASP A 64 5.42 9.08 -16.39
N GLY A 65 4.92 9.70 -15.31
CA GLY A 65 4.24 11.00 -15.38
C GLY A 65 2.81 10.99 -15.97
N ASP A 66 2.23 9.83 -16.23
CA ASP A 66 0.85 9.68 -16.69
C ASP A 66 -0.14 10.10 -15.61
N GLN A 67 -0.69 11.31 -15.77
CA GLN A 67 -1.64 11.89 -14.82
C GLN A 67 -2.93 11.08 -14.67
N ALA A 68 -3.39 10.38 -15.71
CA ALA A 68 -4.60 9.57 -15.64
C ALA A 68 -4.35 8.32 -14.78
N ARG A 69 -3.21 7.65 -14.99
CA ARG A 69 -2.78 6.50 -14.18
C ARG A 69 -2.52 6.89 -12.73
N GLU A 70 -1.85 8.02 -12.49
CA GLU A 70 -1.65 8.56 -11.14
C GLU A 70 -2.97 8.87 -10.43
N SER A 71 -3.90 9.51 -11.14
CA SER A 71 -5.23 9.84 -10.59
C SER A 71 -6.04 8.59 -10.28
N ALA A 72 -5.95 7.56 -11.13
CA ALA A 72 -6.57 6.27 -10.89
C ALA A 72 -5.98 5.59 -9.65
N PHE A 73 -4.66 5.59 -9.50
CA PHE A 73 -4.00 5.01 -8.34
C PHE A 73 -4.35 5.76 -7.03
N LEU A 74 -4.42 7.09 -7.07
CA LEU A 74 -4.88 7.89 -5.94
C LEU A 74 -6.32 7.55 -5.52
N LYS A 75 -7.21 7.26 -6.47
CA LYS A 75 -8.57 6.79 -6.16
C LYS A 75 -8.57 5.42 -5.48
N LEU A 76 -7.72 4.50 -5.93
CA LEU A 76 -7.58 3.19 -5.29
C LEU A 76 -7.01 3.31 -3.86
N LEU A 77 -6.03 4.21 -3.66
CA LEU A 77 -5.50 4.50 -2.33
C LEU A 77 -6.58 5.06 -1.39
N GLU A 78 -7.47 5.91 -1.90
CA GLU A 78 -8.59 6.43 -1.11
C GLU A 78 -9.64 5.35 -0.81
N GLY A 79 -9.97 4.49 -1.77
CA GLY A 79 -10.84 3.33 -1.52
C GLY A 79 -10.25 2.40 -0.46
N ALA A 80 -8.95 2.11 -0.55
CA ALA A 80 -8.23 1.27 0.40
C ALA A 80 -8.25 1.89 1.80
N ARG A 81 -8.07 3.22 1.88
CA ARG A 81 -8.20 3.97 3.14
C ARG A 81 -9.58 3.82 3.74
N VAL A 82 -10.64 4.13 2.99
CA VAL A 82 -12.04 4.04 3.48
C VAL A 82 -12.34 2.63 3.99
N ARG A 83 -11.86 1.61 3.28
CA ARG A 83 -12.05 0.23 3.69
C ARG A 83 -11.27 -0.14 4.95
N ILE A 84 -10.03 0.31 5.10
CA ILE A 84 -9.25 0.11 6.34
C ILE A 84 -9.94 0.82 7.51
N GLU A 85 -10.39 2.07 7.33
CA GLU A 85 -11.12 2.83 8.34
C GLU A 85 -12.44 2.17 8.74
N SER A 86 -13.07 1.39 7.85
CA SER A 86 -14.31 0.66 8.16
C SER A 86 -14.17 -0.44 9.23
N PHE A 87 -12.93 -0.87 9.54
CA PHE A 87 -12.67 -1.79 10.65
C PHE A 87 -12.76 -1.14 12.04
N GLY A 88 -12.84 0.19 12.12
CA GLY A 88 -12.84 0.93 13.38
C GLY A 88 -11.42 1.20 13.87
N ASP A 89 -11.09 0.79 15.09
CA ASP A 89 -9.79 1.13 15.72
C ASP A 89 -8.63 0.27 15.23
N ALA A 90 -8.89 -0.98 14.83
CA ALA A 90 -7.86 -1.93 14.40
C ALA A 90 -8.39 -2.94 13.39
N VAL A 91 -7.51 -3.39 12.48
CA VAL A 91 -7.76 -4.54 11.61
C VAL A 91 -7.53 -5.82 12.42
N PRO A 92 -8.56 -6.65 12.62
CA PRO A 92 -8.46 -7.83 13.48
C PRO A 92 -7.44 -8.87 13.00
N LEU A 93 -6.74 -9.52 13.94
CA LEU A 93 -5.75 -10.56 13.67
C LEU A 93 -6.34 -11.71 12.85
N ASN A 94 -7.59 -12.11 13.11
CA ASN A 94 -8.24 -13.19 12.37
C ASN A 94 -8.44 -12.81 10.89
N TYR A 95 -8.76 -11.54 10.59
CA TYR A 95 -8.85 -11.04 9.23
C TYR A 95 -7.49 -11.10 8.55
N LEU A 96 -6.44 -10.61 9.22
CA LEU A 96 -5.08 -10.62 8.71
C LEU A 96 -4.58 -12.05 8.42
N ALA A 97 -4.74 -12.96 9.36
CA ALA A 97 -4.33 -14.36 9.23
C ALA A 97 -5.08 -15.11 8.12
N THR A 98 -6.35 -14.76 7.88
CA THR A 98 -7.18 -15.41 6.86
C THR A 98 -6.89 -14.88 5.45
N ASN A 99 -6.70 -13.57 5.32
CA ASN A 99 -6.68 -12.90 4.02
C ASN A 99 -5.28 -12.55 3.52
N LEU A 100 -4.29 -12.42 4.42
CA LEU A 100 -2.93 -12.03 4.06
C LEU A 100 -1.97 -13.19 4.27
N GLN A 101 -1.80 -13.98 3.21
CA GLN A 101 -0.80 -15.03 3.17
C GLN A 101 0.55 -14.46 2.75
N SER A 102 1.58 -14.66 3.58
CA SER A 102 2.97 -14.45 3.22
C SER A 102 3.83 -15.27 4.17
N SER A 103 4.94 -15.84 3.68
CA SER A 103 5.93 -16.53 4.51
C SER A 103 6.71 -15.57 5.42
N LEU A 104 6.65 -14.27 5.14
CA LEU A 104 7.34 -13.21 5.90
C LEU A 104 6.40 -12.44 6.83
N ALA A 105 5.11 -12.34 6.49
CA ALA A 105 4.14 -11.65 7.33
C ALA A 105 3.76 -12.52 8.54
N CYS A 106 4.22 -12.13 9.72
CA CYS A 106 3.82 -12.75 10.99
C CYS A 106 3.10 -11.72 11.86
N PHE A 107 1.77 -11.76 11.86
CA PHE A 107 0.95 -10.87 12.67
C PHE A 107 0.85 -11.41 14.10
N GLY A 108 1.34 -10.65 15.08
CA GLY A 108 1.29 -11.00 16.50
C GLY A 108 0.04 -10.50 17.24
N GLY A 109 -0.80 -9.72 16.56
CA GLY A 109 -1.99 -9.08 17.12
C GLY A 109 -2.71 -8.24 16.07
N ASP A 110 -3.77 -7.57 16.50
CA ASP A 110 -4.52 -6.63 15.67
C ASP A 110 -3.61 -5.47 15.23
N LEU A 111 -3.81 -4.97 14.02
CA LEU A 111 -3.06 -3.83 13.51
C LEU A 111 -3.86 -2.53 13.66
N PRO A 112 -3.32 -1.50 14.34
CA PRO A 112 -4.02 -0.22 14.47
C PRO A 112 -4.33 0.41 13.11
N VAL A 113 -5.60 0.76 12.91
CA VAL A 113 -6.05 1.44 11.67
C VAL A 113 -5.30 2.75 11.46
N THR A 114 -5.07 3.51 12.53
CA THR A 114 -4.33 4.77 12.49
C THR A 114 -2.93 4.62 11.91
N GLY A 115 -2.22 3.54 12.25
CA GLY A 115 -0.89 3.24 11.72
C GLY A 115 -0.94 2.97 10.22
N LEU A 116 -1.87 2.13 9.76
CA LEU A 116 -2.04 1.82 8.33
C LEU A 116 -2.43 3.06 7.52
N VAL A 117 -3.34 3.89 8.03
CA VAL A 117 -3.75 5.14 7.38
C VAL A 117 -2.58 6.11 7.26
N GLN A 118 -1.73 6.25 8.27
CA GLN A 118 -0.52 7.08 8.19
C GLN A 118 0.42 6.62 7.07
N GLN A 119 0.60 5.30 6.90
CA GLN A 119 1.45 4.77 5.83
C GLN A 119 0.83 4.97 4.45
N LEU A 120 -0.49 4.85 4.32
CA LEU A 120 -1.22 5.21 3.10
C LEU A 120 -1.03 6.68 2.73
N GLU A 121 -1.12 7.59 3.70
CA GLU A 121 -0.92 9.02 3.44
C GLU A 121 0.53 9.34 3.03
N LYS A 122 1.53 8.63 3.57
CA LYS A 122 2.91 8.71 3.04
C LYS A 122 2.99 8.28 1.58
N LEU A 123 2.31 7.19 1.22
CA LEU A 123 2.28 6.70 -0.16
C LEU A 123 1.55 7.68 -1.09
N LYS A 124 0.42 8.25 -0.66
CA LYS A 124 -0.31 9.32 -1.38
C LYS A 124 0.56 10.56 -1.58
N GLY A 125 1.37 10.92 -0.59
CA GLY A 125 2.32 12.04 -0.63
C GLY A 125 3.32 11.96 -1.79
N LEU A 126 3.67 10.74 -2.25
CA LEU A 126 4.51 10.56 -3.44
C LEU A 126 3.90 11.14 -4.71
N PHE A 127 2.59 11.27 -4.80
CA PHE A 127 1.91 11.74 -6.01
C PHE A 127 1.52 13.22 -5.89
N THR A 128 0.97 13.61 -4.74
CA THR A 128 0.45 14.95 -4.52
C THR A 128 1.53 16.00 -4.23
N GLY A 129 2.73 15.57 -3.83
CA GLY A 129 3.80 16.49 -3.44
C GLY A 129 3.57 17.15 -2.08
N ALA A 130 2.49 16.77 -1.39
CA ALA A 130 2.28 17.14 0.00
C ALA A 130 3.30 16.40 0.87
N ARG A 131 4.03 17.14 1.72
CA ARG A 131 4.78 16.50 2.82
C ARG A 131 3.76 15.90 3.79
N PRO A 132 3.93 14.64 4.24
CA PRO A 132 3.06 14.07 5.26
C PRO A 132 3.10 14.96 6.51
N VAL A 133 1.93 15.30 7.04
CA VAL A 133 1.80 16.04 8.30
C VAL A 133 2.23 15.08 9.42
N VAL A 134 3.33 15.42 10.10
CA VAL A 134 3.88 14.69 11.24
C VAL A 134 3.04 14.94 12.47
#